data_AF-A0A603K8F8-F1
#
_entry.id   AF-A0A603K8F8-F1
#
_cell.length_a   1.000
_cell.length_b   1.000
_cell.length_c   1.000
_cell.angle_alpha   90.00
_cell.angle_beta   90.00
_cell.angle_gamma   90.00
#
_symmetry.space_group_name_H-M   'P 1'
#
loop_
_entity.id
_entity.type
_entity.pdbx_description
1 polymer ?
#
loop_
_entity_poly.entity_id
_entity_poly.type
_entity_poly.pdbx_seq_one_letter_code
_entity_poly.pdbx_strand_id
1 'polypeptide(L)'
;MRPPTAADIAAQYNSFGGTQITASMVSNIRPDGFGGYLADIAGASHTVSSETGVETTNSVAGFTGVPVSTGKINIGNGGSGSGNSGFTWGGEVKSDSVDKAILDVNQKILDMQKQLPVLETTMKEKQERVAALKKIFRNHSYHGIRDAQRQYDEAMNKHRQLEDNISALKGSLSELEKQKDINEKEVLTKTSELITTMGDKVGEYLGVKYKTLAKEIADEIKNFQGKKIRSYDDAMASLNKITSNPAMKINQADRDALVNAWKHVDAQDMANKLENMSRAFKVADLVMKVEKIREKSIVGCDTGDWGPLILEVESWVLSGIAYSVVLSIFSATLGTALLSFGLPVTAVGIMGIIIAGVIGAVIDDKFADEINNEIIPSAH
;
A
#
# COMPACT_ATOMS: atom_id res chain seq x y z
N MET A 1 20.41 -14.21 19.53
CA MET A 1 19.58 -15.13 18.72
C MET A 1 20.10 -16.54 18.94
N ARG A 2 19.22 -17.53 19.06
CA ARG A 2 19.60 -18.94 19.11
C ARG A 2 19.60 -19.53 17.70
N PRO A 3 20.40 -20.57 17.41
CA PRO A 3 20.24 -21.38 16.21
C PRO A 3 18.78 -21.85 16.05
N PRO A 4 18.23 -21.85 14.83
CA PRO A 4 16.88 -22.33 14.57
C PRO A 4 16.82 -23.85 14.79
N THR A 5 15.69 -24.32 15.30
CA THR A 5 15.40 -25.76 15.42
C THR A 5 14.78 -26.27 14.12
N ALA A 6 14.72 -27.59 13.95
CA ALA A 6 14.04 -28.22 12.82
C ALA A 6 12.58 -27.77 12.66
N ALA A 7 11.88 -27.49 13.77
CA ALA A 7 10.52 -26.95 13.73
C ALA A 7 10.47 -25.50 13.24
N ASP A 8 11.46 -24.67 13.64
CA ASP A 8 11.57 -23.29 13.17
C ASP A 8 11.85 -23.24 11.65
N ILE A 9 12.74 -24.11 11.17
CA ILE A 9 13.06 -24.26 9.74
C ILE A 9 11.84 -24.75 8.95
N ALA A 10 11.11 -25.77 9.44
CA ALA A 10 9.91 -26.27 8.78
C ALA A 10 8.81 -25.20 8.71
N ALA A 11 8.60 -24.45 9.78
CA ALA A 11 7.64 -23.34 9.80
C ALA A 11 8.04 -22.22 8.81
N GLN A 12 9.32 -21.86 8.77
CA GLN A 12 9.84 -20.87 7.82
C GLN A 12 9.74 -21.37 6.38
N TYR A 13 10.08 -22.63 6.11
CA TYR A 13 9.95 -23.24 4.78
C TYR A 13 8.50 -23.24 4.30
N ASN A 14 7.57 -23.67 5.15
CA ASN A 14 6.14 -23.69 4.86
C ASN A 14 5.55 -22.30 4.65
N SER A 15 6.15 -21.26 5.24
CA SER A 15 5.74 -19.86 5.04
C SER A 15 6.01 -19.34 3.62
N PHE A 16 6.90 -19.99 2.86
CA PHE A 16 7.16 -19.64 1.45
C PHE A 16 6.13 -20.24 0.47
N GLY A 17 5.17 -21.05 0.95
CA GLY A 17 4.17 -21.73 0.13
C GLY A 17 4.69 -22.98 -0.59
N GLY A 18 3.79 -23.85 -1.05
CA GLY A 18 4.12 -25.11 -1.74
C GLY A 18 3.98 -26.38 -0.88
N THR A 19 4.71 -27.46 -1.23
CA THR A 19 4.66 -28.75 -0.51
C THR A 19 5.10 -28.57 0.94
N GLN A 20 4.17 -28.82 1.85
CA GLN A 20 4.39 -28.65 3.28
C GLN A 20 5.32 -29.73 3.82
N ILE A 21 6.28 -29.33 4.66
CA ILE A 21 7.21 -30.24 5.34
C ILE A 21 6.97 -30.21 6.86
N THR A 22 7.34 -31.29 7.54
CA THR A 22 7.31 -31.37 8.99
C THR A 22 8.73 -31.24 9.56
N ALA A 23 8.83 -30.94 10.86
CA ALA A 23 10.13 -30.83 11.54
C ALA A 23 10.98 -32.11 11.41
N SER A 24 10.37 -33.29 11.30
CA SER A 24 11.08 -34.56 11.10
C SER A 24 11.74 -34.69 9.73
N MET A 25 11.39 -33.82 8.78
CA MET A 25 11.96 -33.81 7.43
C MET A 25 13.16 -32.86 7.30
N VAL A 26 13.54 -32.17 8.38
CA VAL A 26 14.67 -31.22 8.39
C VAL A 26 15.84 -31.79 9.18
N SER A 27 17.05 -31.77 8.61
CA SER A 27 18.28 -32.22 9.27
C SER A 27 19.49 -31.34 8.92
N ASN A 28 20.66 -31.61 9.53
CA ASN A 28 21.94 -30.93 9.23
C ASN A 28 21.92 -29.39 9.26
N ILE A 29 21.23 -28.82 10.26
CA ILE A 29 21.16 -27.36 10.47
C ILE A 29 22.55 -26.82 10.82
N ARG A 30 23.05 -25.89 10.03
CA ARG A 30 24.38 -25.30 10.20
C ARG A 30 24.42 -23.83 9.78
N PRO A 31 25.30 -23.00 10.36
CA PRO A 31 25.46 -21.62 9.92
C PRO A 31 25.89 -21.54 8.46
N ASP A 32 25.35 -20.57 7.72
CA ASP A 32 25.69 -20.34 6.30
C ASP A 32 26.90 -19.42 6.09
N GLY A 33 27.41 -18.81 7.17
CA GLY A 33 28.54 -17.88 7.13
C GLY A 33 28.16 -16.42 6.84
N PHE A 34 26.88 -16.12 6.63
CA PHE A 34 26.33 -14.80 6.28
C PHE A 34 25.25 -14.30 7.27
N GLY A 35 25.15 -14.94 8.43
CA GLY A 35 24.18 -14.58 9.48
C GLY A 35 22.88 -15.37 9.41
N GLY A 36 22.76 -16.32 8.49
CA GLY A 36 21.65 -17.27 8.36
C GLY A 36 22.09 -18.72 8.61
N TYR A 37 21.21 -19.66 8.23
CA TYR A 37 21.38 -21.09 8.41
C TYR A 37 21.00 -21.86 7.15
N LEU A 38 21.70 -22.97 6.94
CA LEU A 38 21.42 -24.01 5.95
C LEU A 38 20.82 -25.23 6.65
N ALA A 39 19.92 -25.95 5.99
CA ALA A 39 19.40 -27.22 6.46
C ALA A 39 19.13 -28.18 5.29
N ASP A 40 19.24 -29.47 5.53
CA ASP A 40 18.90 -30.50 4.55
C ASP A 40 17.43 -30.89 4.70
N ILE A 41 16.67 -30.88 3.60
CA ILE A 41 15.23 -31.17 3.60
C ILE A 41 14.98 -32.49 2.85
N ALA A 42 14.35 -33.45 3.54
CA ALA A 42 14.04 -34.75 2.98
C ALA A 42 13.11 -34.63 1.77
N GLY A 43 13.56 -35.12 0.61
CA GLY A 43 12.82 -35.05 -0.65
C GLY A 43 13.00 -33.75 -1.44
N ALA A 44 13.75 -32.76 -0.92
CA ALA A 44 14.21 -31.63 -1.71
C ALA A 44 15.51 -32.03 -2.42
N SER A 45 15.55 -31.91 -3.74
CA SER A 45 16.76 -32.11 -4.54
C SER A 45 16.99 -30.90 -5.43
N HIS A 46 18.13 -30.25 -5.25
CA HIS A 46 18.59 -29.17 -6.10
C HIS A 46 19.74 -29.67 -6.95
N THR A 47 19.52 -29.66 -8.26
CA THR A 47 20.53 -30.01 -9.25
C THR A 47 21.28 -28.74 -9.64
N VAL A 48 22.54 -28.64 -9.24
CA VAL A 48 23.41 -27.53 -9.65
C VAL A 48 24.28 -28.04 -10.79
N SER A 49 24.04 -27.51 -12.00
CA SER A 49 24.84 -27.83 -13.18
C SER A 49 26.01 -26.85 -13.29
N SER A 50 27.22 -27.39 -13.31
CA SER A 50 28.46 -26.65 -13.60
C SER A 50 29.11 -27.21 -14.88
N GLU A 51 30.03 -26.45 -15.49
CA GLU A 51 30.79 -26.92 -16.67
C GLU A 51 31.59 -28.20 -16.40
N THR A 52 31.85 -28.53 -15.13
CA THR A 52 32.62 -29.71 -14.69
C THR A 52 31.76 -30.89 -14.22
N GLY A 53 30.43 -30.76 -14.20
CA GLY A 53 29.53 -31.83 -13.77
C GLY A 53 28.26 -31.35 -13.06
N VAL A 54 27.37 -32.30 -12.81
CA VAL A 54 26.08 -32.10 -12.15
C VAL A 54 26.16 -32.66 -10.73
N GLU A 55 25.99 -31.81 -9.72
CA GLU A 55 25.88 -32.24 -8.33
C GLU A 55 24.44 -32.04 -7.83
N THR A 56 23.88 -33.07 -7.20
CA THR A 56 22.56 -33.03 -6.57
C THR A 56 22.73 -32.85 -5.07
N THR A 57 22.20 -31.77 -4.52
CA THR A 57 22.24 -31.49 -3.08
C THR A 57 20.83 -31.32 -2.53
N ASN A 58 20.64 -31.78 -1.28
CA ASN A 58 19.37 -31.62 -0.57
C ASN A 58 19.43 -30.46 0.44
N SER A 59 20.53 -29.70 0.45
CA SER A 59 20.74 -28.54 1.33
C SER A 59 20.03 -27.30 0.79
N VAL A 60 19.18 -26.70 1.61
CA VAL A 60 18.43 -25.46 1.34
C VAL A 60 18.98 -24.34 2.23
N ALA A 61 19.14 -23.15 1.65
CA ALA A 61 19.73 -21.97 2.30
C ALA A 61 18.68 -20.87 2.56
N GLY A 62 19.04 -19.86 3.37
CA GLY A 62 18.23 -18.65 3.57
C GLY A 62 17.38 -18.63 4.84
N PHE A 63 17.60 -19.56 5.76
CA PHE A 63 16.87 -19.60 7.04
C PHE A 63 17.47 -18.65 8.07
N THR A 64 16.63 -18.06 8.92
CA THR A 64 17.05 -17.07 9.92
C THR A 64 17.05 -17.65 11.34
N GLY A 65 17.91 -17.11 12.22
CA GLY A 65 17.97 -17.52 13.62
C GLY A 65 16.79 -17.00 14.45
N VAL A 66 16.52 -17.66 15.59
CA VAL A 66 15.36 -17.31 16.45
C VAL A 66 15.78 -16.33 17.56
N PRO A 67 15.04 -15.22 17.79
CA PRO A 67 15.28 -14.34 18.93
C PRO A 67 15.01 -15.07 20.26
N VAL A 68 15.94 -15.02 21.21
CA VAL A 68 15.76 -15.58 22.56
C VAL A 68 15.17 -14.49 23.45
N SER A 69 13.90 -14.61 23.80
CA SER A 69 13.22 -13.75 24.78
C SER A 69 13.47 -14.31 26.18
N THR A 70 14.17 -13.55 27.02
CA THR A 70 14.17 -13.74 28.47
C THR A 70 13.37 -12.62 29.12
N GLY A 71 12.17 -12.94 29.61
CA GLY A 71 11.47 -12.13 30.63
C GLY A 71 10.24 -11.36 30.16
N LYS A 72 9.23 -11.33 31.03
CA LYS A 72 7.83 -10.88 30.87
C LYS A 72 7.59 -9.38 30.57
N ILE A 73 6.64 -9.15 29.65
CA ILE A 73 5.54 -8.15 29.59
C ILE A 73 5.87 -6.65 29.80
N ASN A 74 5.64 -5.77 28.80
CA ASN A 74 4.47 -4.85 28.75
C ASN A 74 4.43 -3.94 27.51
N ILE A 75 3.21 -3.50 27.20
CA ILE A 75 2.75 -2.59 26.15
C ILE A 75 3.46 -1.22 26.23
N GLY A 76 3.94 -0.70 25.10
CA GLY A 76 4.51 0.65 25.01
C GLY A 76 4.96 1.02 23.60
N ASN A 77 4.30 2.03 23.04
CA ASN A 77 4.56 2.68 21.76
C ASN A 77 5.96 3.36 21.76
N GLY A 78 6.78 3.22 20.70
CA GLY A 78 8.01 4.00 20.55
C GLY A 78 9.09 3.43 19.64
N GLY A 79 9.18 4.00 18.43
CA GLY A 79 10.38 4.34 17.66
C GLY A 79 11.68 3.50 17.70
N SER A 80 12.10 3.15 16.48
CA SER A 80 13.48 2.99 15.97
C SER A 80 14.30 1.77 16.38
N GLY A 81 14.85 1.07 15.37
CA GLY A 81 15.94 0.10 15.55
C GLY A 81 15.91 -1.08 14.57
N SER A 82 16.49 -0.87 13.38
CA SER A 82 17.31 -1.81 12.59
C SER A 82 17.18 -3.33 12.84
N GLY A 83 16.73 -4.06 11.82
CA GLY A 83 16.81 -5.52 11.75
C GLY A 83 15.87 -6.16 10.73
N ASN A 84 16.12 -5.94 9.43
CA ASN A 84 15.51 -6.70 8.33
C ASN A 84 16.03 -8.17 8.43
N SER A 85 15.32 -9.25 8.06
CA SER A 85 14.30 -9.39 7.03
C SER A 85 13.53 -10.71 7.20
N GLY A 86 12.21 -10.60 7.26
CA GLY A 86 11.26 -11.68 7.00
C GLY A 86 10.14 -11.10 6.16
N PHE A 87 10.37 -10.99 4.85
CA PHE A 87 9.35 -10.55 3.91
C PHE A 87 8.40 -11.74 3.70
N THR A 88 7.27 -11.72 4.40
CA THR A 88 6.20 -12.72 4.31
C THR A 88 5.31 -12.41 3.11
N TRP A 89 5.38 -13.22 2.06
CA TRP A 89 4.33 -13.29 1.04
C TRP A 89 3.33 -14.37 1.47
N GLY A 90 2.34 -13.95 2.26
CA GLY A 90 1.35 -14.83 2.86
C GLY A 90 0.46 -14.11 3.87
N GLY A 91 -0.03 -12.92 3.50
CA GLY A 91 -0.91 -12.10 4.33
C GLY A 91 -1.42 -10.92 3.51
N GLU A 92 -2.71 -10.62 3.61
CA GLU A 92 -3.37 -9.55 2.85
C GLU A 92 -2.64 -8.20 3.05
N VAL A 93 -2.12 -7.64 1.96
CA VAL A 93 -1.31 -6.41 1.98
C VAL A 93 -2.25 -5.20 1.91
N LYS A 94 -2.24 -4.37 2.97
CA LYS A 94 -2.99 -3.10 3.06
C LYS A 94 -2.37 -2.06 2.12
N SER A 95 -3.14 -1.16 1.49
CA SER A 95 -2.61 -0.20 0.50
C SER A 95 -1.42 0.63 1.02
N ASP A 96 -1.53 1.15 2.24
CA ASP A 96 -0.49 1.98 2.88
C ASP A 96 0.79 1.19 3.19
N SER A 97 0.68 -0.15 3.26
CA SER A 97 1.83 -1.03 3.45
C SER A 97 2.60 -1.30 2.15
N VAL A 98 1.96 -1.18 0.98
CA VAL A 98 2.64 -1.31 -0.32
C VAL A 98 3.57 -0.13 -0.56
N ASP A 99 3.11 1.11 -0.33
CA ASP A 99 3.94 2.31 -0.47
C ASP A 99 5.17 2.28 0.44
N LYS A 100 4.98 1.86 1.70
CA LYS A 100 6.09 1.66 2.63
C LYS A 100 7.05 0.58 2.15
N ALA A 101 6.53 -0.56 1.66
CA ALA A 101 7.36 -1.64 1.14
C ALA A 101 8.18 -1.20 -0.08
N ILE A 102 7.61 -0.41 -0.99
CA ILE A 102 8.31 0.19 -2.13
C ILE A 102 9.47 1.07 -1.64
N LEU A 103 9.23 1.94 -0.66
CA LEU A 103 10.27 2.80 -0.08
C LEU A 103 11.39 1.98 0.56
N ASP A 104 11.05 0.99 1.37
CA ASP A 104 12.02 0.13 2.07
C ASP A 104 12.89 -0.68 1.07
N VAL A 105 12.28 -1.23 0.01
CA VAL A 105 13.00 -1.96 -1.04
C VAL A 105 13.90 -1.03 -1.84
N ASN A 106 13.42 0.15 -2.24
CA ASN A 106 14.22 1.15 -2.92
C ASN A 106 15.45 1.56 -2.10
N GLN A 107 15.27 1.82 -0.81
CA GLN A 107 16.37 2.18 0.08
C GLN A 107 17.41 1.05 0.17
N LYS A 108 16.96 -0.20 0.28
CA LYS A 108 17.84 -1.37 0.31
C LYS A 108 18.64 -1.52 -0.99
N ILE A 109 18.01 -1.33 -2.14
CA ILE A 109 18.70 -1.34 -3.45
C ILE A 109 19.79 -0.27 -3.47
N LEU A 110 19.48 0.96 -3.05
CA LEU A 110 20.45 2.06 -3.00
C LEU A 110 21.64 1.73 -2.11
N ASP A 111 21.40 1.15 -0.93
CA ASP A 111 22.48 0.81 0.01
C ASP A 111 23.36 -0.34 -0.49
N MET A 112 22.80 -1.31 -1.22
CA MET A 112 23.56 -2.37 -1.88
C MET A 112 24.36 -1.84 -3.08
N GLN A 113 23.79 -0.93 -3.88
CA GLN A 113 24.48 -0.30 -5.00
C GLN A 113 25.71 0.49 -4.55
N LYS A 114 25.67 1.12 -3.37
CA LYS A 114 26.85 1.81 -2.79
C LYS A 114 28.02 0.87 -2.47
N GLN A 115 27.78 -0.43 -2.33
CA GLN A 115 28.84 -1.42 -2.04
C GLN A 115 29.56 -1.91 -3.30
N LEU A 116 28.92 -1.83 -4.49
CA LEU A 116 29.52 -2.29 -5.74
C LEU A 116 30.88 -1.61 -6.03
N PRO A 117 31.03 -0.27 -5.98
CA PRO A 117 32.32 0.38 -6.26
C PRO A 117 33.45 -0.03 -5.30
N VAL A 118 33.11 -0.33 -4.05
CA VAL A 118 34.08 -0.79 -3.04
C VAL A 118 34.59 -2.19 -3.38
N LEU A 119 33.68 -3.08 -3.80
CA LEU A 119 34.02 -4.42 -4.28
C LEU A 119 34.82 -4.37 -5.59
N GLU A 120 34.46 -3.50 -6.53
CA GLU A 120 35.21 -3.28 -7.78
C GLU A 120 36.66 -2.84 -7.50
N THR A 121 36.84 -1.89 -6.58
CA THR A 121 38.17 -1.43 -6.17
C THR A 121 38.97 -2.58 -5.53
N THR A 122 38.33 -3.34 -4.63
CA THR A 122 38.94 -4.50 -3.97
C THR A 122 39.34 -5.58 -4.98
N MET A 123 38.50 -5.85 -5.99
CA MET A 123 38.80 -6.79 -7.06
C MET A 123 40.01 -6.34 -7.86
N LYS A 124 40.07 -5.05 -8.22
CA LYS A 124 41.20 -4.47 -8.95
C LYS A 124 42.51 -4.59 -8.16
N GLU A 125 42.52 -4.23 -6.88
CA GLU A 125 43.69 -4.36 -6.01
C GLU A 125 44.17 -5.81 -5.89
N LYS A 126 43.23 -6.76 -5.72
CA LYS A 126 43.55 -8.19 -5.64
C LYS A 126 44.07 -8.72 -6.97
N GLN A 127 43.53 -8.26 -8.09
CA GLN A 127 44.00 -8.62 -9.44
C GLN A 127 45.42 -8.11 -9.70
N GLU A 128 45.72 -6.86 -9.32
CA GLU A 128 47.05 -6.26 -9.41
C GLU A 128 48.07 -7.03 -8.56
N ARG A 129 47.68 -7.46 -7.35
CA ARG A 129 48.51 -8.31 -6.47
C ARG A 129 48.81 -9.67 -7.10
N VAL A 130 47.82 -10.31 -7.72
CA VAL A 130 48.02 -11.57 -8.47
C VAL A 130 49.03 -11.35 -9.61
N ALA A 131 48.88 -10.28 -10.39
CA ALA A 131 49.79 -9.96 -11.50
C ALA A 131 51.22 -9.67 -11.01
N ALA A 132 51.37 -8.93 -9.91
CA ALA A 132 52.67 -8.64 -9.30
C ALA A 132 53.37 -9.91 -8.81
N LEU A 133 52.65 -10.80 -8.12
CA LEU A 133 53.21 -12.07 -7.64
C LEU A 133 53.64 -12.98 -8.79
N LYS A 134 52.86 -13.05 -9.87
CA LYS A 134 53.22 -13.81 -11.09
C LYS A 134 54.51 -13.27 -11.74
N LYS A 135 54.72 -11.95 -11.74
CA LYS A 135 55.93 -11.31 -12.29
C LYS A 135 57.19 -11.63 -11.46
N ILE A 136 57.06 -11.68 -10.13
CA ILE A 136 58.18 -11.91 -9.20
C ILE A 136 58.57 -13.39 -9.16
N PHE A 137 57.60 -14.31 -9.08
CA PHE A 137 57.86 -15.71 -8.75
C PHE A 137 57.73 -16.66 -9.95
N ARG A 138 58.32 -16.29 -11.10
CA ARG A 138 58.15 -16.93 -12.43
C ARG A 138 58.03 -18.46 -12.48
N ASN A 139 58.56 -19.24 -11.52
CA ASN A 139 58.38 -20.70 -11.46
C ASN A 139 58.34 -21.36 -10.04
N HIS A 140 58.39 -20.65 -8.91
CA HIS A 140 58.73 -21.29 -7.61
C HIS A 140 57.86 -20.95 -6.36
N SER A 141 56.84 -20.09 -6.44
CA SER A 141 55.93 -19.82 -5.30
C SER A 141 54.47 -20.09 -5.67
N TYR A 142 54.11 -21.37 -5.73
CA TYR A 142 52.76 -21.82 -6.11
C TYR A 142 51.68 -21.44 -5.09
N HIS A 143 52.02 -21.46 -3.78
CA HIS A 143 51.05 -21.23 -2.73
C HIS A 143 50.58 -19.77 -2.65
N GLY A 144 51.50 -18.79 -2.67
CA GLY A 144 51.15 -17.37 -2.56
C GLY A 144 50.34 -16.83 -3.74
N ILE A 145 50.62 -17.31 -4.96
CA ILE A 145 49.83 -16.95 -6.16
C ILE A 145 48.43 -17.57 -6.07
N ARG A 146 48.31 -18.82 -5.64
CA ARG A 146 47.02 -19.51 -5.48
C ARG A 146 46.15 -18.85 -4.43
N ASP A 147 46.73 -18.46 -3.30
CA ASP A 147 45.98 -17.79 -2.22
C ASP A 147 45.53 -16.38 -2.64
N ALA A 148 46.36 -15.64 -3.37
CA ALA A 148 45.96 -14.36 -3.94
C ALA A 148 44.86 -14.50 -5.00
N GLN A 149 44.93 -15.54 -5.83
CA GLN A 149 43.88 -15.87 -6.81
C GLN A 149 42.56 -16.20 -6.11
N ARG A 150 42.59 -17.05 -5.07
CA ARG A 150 41.40 -17.38 -4.27
C ARG A 150 40.75 -16.12 -3.70
N GLN A 151 41.53 -15.20 -3.15
CA GLN A 151 40.99 -13.95 -2.62
C GLN A 151 40.32 -13.07 -3.69
N TYR A 152 40.87 -13.06 -4.91
CA TYR A 152 40.25 -12.37 -6.04
C TYR A 152 38.93 -13.06 -6.43
N ASP A 153 38.93 -14.38 -6.56
CA ASP A 153 37.74 -15.16 -6.90
C ASP A 153 36.64 -15.00 -5.82
N GLU A 154 37.01 -14.94 -4.54
CA GLU A 154 36.09 -14.63 -3.43
C GLU A 154 35.48 -13.23 -3.56
N ALA A 155 36.26 -12.22 -3.93
CA ALA A 155 35.75 -10.86 -4.14
C ALA A 155 34.82 -10.78 -5.36
N MET A 156 35.16 -11.49 -6.45
CA MET A 156 34.32 -11.61 -7.65
C MET A 156 33.00 -12.32 -7.34
N ASN A 157 33.03 -13.43 -6.60
CA ASN A 157 31.84 -14.15 -6.19
C ASN A 157 30.92 -13.27 -5.33
N LYS A 158 31.48 -12.48 -4.42
CA LYS A 158 30.71 -11.51 -3.62
C LYS A 158 30.09 -10.41 -4.47
N HIS A 159 30.82 -9.89 -5.47
CA HIS A 159 30.29 -8.90 -6.41
C HIS A 159 29.10 -9.47 -7.18
N ARG A 160 29.25 -10.67 -7.77
CA ARG A 160 28.18 -11.35 -8.50
C ARG A 160 26.95 -11.58 -7.61
N GLN A 161 27.14 -12.09 -6.39
CA GLN A 161 26.04 -12.27 -5.43
C GLN A 161 25.31 -10.96 -5.11
N LEU A 162 26.05 -9.84 -4.99
CA LEU A 162 25.46 -8.54 -4.74
C LEU A 162 24.64 -8.04 -5.94
N GLU A 163 25.12 -8.24 -7.16
CA GLU A 163 24.39 -7.92 -8.40
C GLU A 163 23.12 -8.75 -8.54
N ASP A 164 23.20 -10.06 -8.30
CA ASP A 164 22.07 -10.98 -8.34
C ASP A 164 20.99 -10.56 -7.33
N ASN A 165 21.40 -10.20 -6.10
CA ASN A 165 20.48 -9.70 -5.08
C ASN A 165 19.83 -8.37 -5.47
N ILE A 166 20.58 -7.43 -6.05
CA ILE A 166 20.02 -6.17 -6.56
C ILE A 166 19.00 -6.45 -7.67
N SER A 167 19.30 -7.38 -8.57
CA SER A 167 18.39 -7.79 -9.65
C SER A 167 17.08 -8.38 -9.09
N ALA A 168 17.18 -9.27 -8.11
CA ALA A 168 16.01 -9.86 -7.45
C ALA A 168 15.16 -8.81 -6.72
N LEU A 169 15.79 -7.84 -6.04
CA LEU A 169 15.09 -6.74 -5.37
C LEU A 169 14.38 -5.82 -6.39
N LYS A 170 15.02 -5.54 -7.53
CA LYS A 170 14.37 -4.78 -8.62
C LYS A 170 13.15 -5.52 -9.20
N GLY A 171 13.24 -6.84 -9.34
CA GLY A 171 12.09 -7.67 -9.72
C GLY A 171 10.93 -7.55 -8.71
N SER A 172 11.25 -7.60 -7.42
CA SER A 172 10.26 -7.44 -6.34
C SER A 172 9.65 -6.04 -6.32
N LEU A 173 10.46 -5.00 -6.54
CA LEU A 173 10.01 -3.61 -6.63
C LEU A 173 9.00 -3.44 -7.76
N SER A 174 9.31 -3.97 -8.95
CA SER A 174 8.39 -3.90 -10.10
C SER A 174 7.05 -4.57 -9.82
N GLU A 175 7.04 -5.67 -9.07
CA GLU A 175 5.80 -6.35 -8.69
C GLU A 175 4.98 -5.55 -7.67
N LEU A 176 5.64 -4.92 -6.70
CA LEU A 176 4.99 -4.03 -5.74
C LEU A 176 4.37 -2.81 -6.43
N GLU A 177 5.07 -2.22 -7.40
CA GLU A 177 4.57 -1.10 -8.20
C GLU A 177 3.33 -1.50 -9.01
N LYS A 178 3.35 -2.68 -9.66
CA LYS A 178 2.14 -3.20 -10.35
C LYS A 178 1.00 -3.44 -9.39
N GLN A 179 1.26 -4.01 -8.21
CA GLN A 179 0.22 -4.27 -7.22
C GLN A 179 -0.40 -2.96 -6.73
N LYS A 180 0.42 -1.92 -6.53
CA LYS A 180 -0.06 -0.57 -6.21
C LYS A 180 -0.99 -0.05 -7.31
N ASP A 181 -0.56 -0.11 -8.57
CA ASP A 181 -1.39 0.35 -9.70
C ASP A 181 -2.71 -0.41 -9.83
N ILE A 182 -2.67 -1.73 -9.63
CA ILE A 182 -3.86 -2.59 -9.63
C ILE A 182 -4.81 -2.18 -8.50
N ASN A 183 -4.30 -2.02 -7.28
CA ASN A 183 -5.10 -1.63 -6.13
C ASN A 183 -5.72 -0.24 -6.31
N GLU A 184 -4.95 0.73 -6.80
CA GLU A 184 -5.46 2.09 -7.09
C GLU A 184 -6.56 2.05 -8.15
N LYS A 185 -6.36 1.30 -9.25
CA LYS A 185 -7.38 1.19 -10.30
C LYS A 185 -8.64 0.48 -9.79
N GLU A 186 -8.49 -0.56 -8.99
CA GLU A 186 -9.61 -1.29 -8.41
C GLU A 186 -10.44 -0.41 -7.48
N VAL A 187 -9.79 0.33 -6.56
CA VAL A 187 -10.50 1.20 -5.61
C VAL A 187 -11.24 2.33 -6.34
N LEU A 188 -10.61 2.96 -7.33
CA LEU A 188 -11.24 4.01 -8.14
C LEU A 188 -12.43 3.47 -8.93
N THR A 189 -12.29 2.28 -9.54
CA THR A 189 -13.38 1.64 -10.30
C THR A 189 -14.56 1.33 -9.39
N LYS A 190 -14.32 0.75 -8.21
CA LYS A 190 -15.37 0.40 -7.25
C LYS A 190 -16.06 1.62 -6.67
N THR A 191 -15.29 2.69 -6.43
CA THR A 191 -15.85 3.98 -6.03
C THR A 191 -16.71 4.57 -7.15
N SER A 192 -16.27 4.53 -8.40
CA SER A 192 -17.03 4.99 -9.57
C SER A 192 -18.36 4.25 -9.73
N GLU A 193 -18.35 2.91 -9.61
CA GLU A 193 -19.58 2.09 -9.64
C GLU A 193 -20.55 2.48 -8.52
N LEU A 194 -20.03 2.73 -7.32
CA LEU A 194 -20.82 3.15 -6.17
C LEU A 194 -21.44 4.54 -6.37
N ILE A 195 -20.68 5.51 -6.86
CA ILE A 195 -21.18 6.87 -7.15
C ILE A 195 -22.21 6.83 -8.29
N THR A 196 -22.03 5.97 -9.29
CA THR A 196 -23.05 5.76 -10.33
C THR A 196 -24.33 5.20 -9.72
N THR A 197 -24.23 4.20 -8.83
CA THR A 197 -25.39 3.59 -8.15
C THR A 197 -26.12 4.60 -7.27
N MET A 198 -25.38 5.42 -6.53
CA MET A 198 -25.91 6.55 -5.77
C MET A 198 -26.61 7.56 -6.69
N GLY A 199 -25.97 7.87 -7.82
CA GLY A 199 -26.49 8.72 -8.89
C GLY A 199 -27.85 8.27 -9.39
N ASP A 200 -27.99 6.97 -9.67
CA ASP A 200 -29.24 6.38 -10.12
C ASP A 200 -30.34 6.49 -9.07
N LYS A 201 -30.04 6.18 -7.79
CA LYS A 201 -31.00 6.28 -6.67
C LYS A 201 -31.49 7.71 -6.47
N VAL A 202 -30.59 8.69 -6.40
CA VAL A 202 -30.98 10.09 -6.19
C VAL A 202 -31.66 10.65 -7.44
N GLY A 203 -31.21 10.26 -8.62
CA GLY A 203 -31.77 10.69 -9.90
C GLY A 203 -33.18 10.15 -10.18
N GLU A 204 -33.68 9.17 -9.42
CA GLU A 204 -35.12 8.83 -9.42
C GLU A 204 -35.97 10.01 -8.94
N TYR A 205 -35.39 10.91 -8.13
CA TYR A 205 -36.07 12.06 -7.56
C TYR A 205 -35.64 13.38 -8.21
N LEU A 206 -34.35 13.52 -8.54
CA LEU A 206 -33.80 14.73 -9.16
C LEU A 206 -33.76 14.69 -10.69
N GLY A 207 -34.14 13.55 -11.29
CA GLY A 207 -34.24 13.39 -12.73
C GLY A 207 -32.92 13.12 -13.45
N VAL A 208 -33.01 13.09 -14.78
CA VAL A 208 -31.94 12.63 -15.68
C VAL A 208 -30.68 13.49 -15.60
N LYS A 209 -30.82 14.81 -15.43
CA LYS A 209 -29.66 15.72 -15.32
C LYS A 209 -28.74 15.33 -14.16
N TYR A 210 -29.32 15.02 -13.00
CA TYR A 210 -28.53 14.56 -11.86
C TYR A 210 -27.86 13.21 -12.14
N LYS A 211 -28.53 12.28 -12.83
CA LYS A 211 -27.91 11.01 -13.23
C LYS A 211 -26.71 11.22 -14.15
N THR A 212 -26.79 12.19 -15.06
CA THR A 212 -25.68 12.56 -15.95
C THR A 212 -24.51 13.11 -15.14
N LEU A 213 -24.74 14.13 -14.32
CA LEU A 213 -23.72 14.70 -13.43
C LEU A 213 -23.04 13.62 -12.57
N ALA A 214 -23.83 12.74 -11.94
CA ALA A 214 -23.27 11.68 -11.09
C ALA A 214 -22.40 10.69 -11.87
N LYS A 215 -22.73 10.41 -13.14
CA LYS A 215 -21.89 9.61 -14.04
C LYS A 215 -20.60 10.34 -14.41
N GLU A 216 -20.67 11.64 -14.67
CA GLU A 216 -19.47 12.42 -14.96
C GLU A 216 -18.51 12.47 -13.77
N ILE A 217 -19.02 12.66 -12.56
CA ILE A 217 -18.23 12.55 -11.32
C ILE A 217 -17.64 11.14 -11.20
N ALA A 218 -18.45 10.10 -11.43
CA ALA A 218 -17.99 8.71 -11.38
C ALA A 218 -16.89 8.42 -12.41
N ASP A 219 -16.99 8.97 -13.61
CA ASP A 219 -15.99 8.82 -14.67
C ASP A 219 -14.70 9.56 -14.33
N GLU A 220 -14.77 10.76 -13.72
CA GLU A 220 -13.57 11.45 -13.22
C GLU A 220 -12.89 10.66 -12.10
N ILE A 221 -13.66 10.09 -11.17
CA ILE A 221 -13.13 9.21 -10.11
C ILE A 221 -12.42 8.00 -10.74
N LYS A 222 -13.06 7.31 -11.69
CA LYS A 222 -12.47 6.14 -12.35
C LYS A 222 -11.13 6.46 -13.01
N ASN A 223 -10.99 7.67 -13.54
CA ASN A 223 -9.79 8.14 -14.24
C ASN A 223 -8.89 9.02 -13.35
N PHE A 224 -9.01 8.93 -12.02
CA PHE A 224 -8.29 9.80 -11.08
C PHE A 224 -6.86 9.34 -10.75
N GLN A 225 -6.40 8.21 -11.31
CA GLN A 225 -5.06 7.68 -11.04
C GLN A 225 -3.98 8.71 -11.37
N GLY A 226 -3.07 8.95 -10.42
CA GLY A 226 -1.98 9.92 -10.56
C GLY A 226 -2.41 11.40 -10.53
N LYS A 227 -3.70 11.71 -10.39
CA LYS A 227 -4.19 13.08 -10.20
C LYS A 227 -4.09 13.49 -8.73
N LYS A 228 -4.20 14.81 -8.48
CA LYS A 228 -4.25 15.38 -7.14
C LYS A 228 -5.66 15.90 -6.87
N ILE A 229 -6.13 15.75 -5.63
CA ILE A 229 -7.31 16.48 -5.18
C ILE A 229 -6.98 17.97 -5.10
N ARG A 230 -7.99 18.81 -5.26
CA ARG A 230 -7.87 20.27 -5.13
C ARG A 230 -7.57 20.67 -3.68
N SER A 231 -6.95 21.84 -3.51
CA SER A 231 -6.64 22.38 -2.19
C SER A 231 -7.90 22.65 -1.39
N TYR A 232 -7.78 22.76 -0.06
CA TYR A 232 -8.91 23.14 0.80
C TYR A 232 -9.59 24.43 0.33
N ASP A 233 -8.81 25.48 0.05
CA ASP A 233 -9.35 26.79 -0.36
C ASP A 233 -10.10 26.70 -1.69
N ASP A 234 -9.54 25.97 -2.67
CA ASP A 234 -10.14 25.78 -3.99
C ASP A 234 -11.44 24.94 -3.92
N ALA A 235 -11.44 23.88 -3.12
CA ALA A 235 -12.61 23.03 -2.91
C ALA A 235 -13.70 23.80 -2.17
N MET A 236 -13.36 24.57 -1.13
CA MET A 236 -14.32 25.41 -0.41
C MET A 236 -14.89 26.51 -1.30
N ALA A 237 -14.09 27.13 -2.17
CA ALA A 237 -14.57 28.11 -3.13
C ALA A 237 -15.64 27.51 -4.06
N SER A 238 -15.41 26.29 -4.57
CA SER A 238 -16.40 25.56 -5.37
C SER A 238 -17.64 25.19 -4.57
N LEU A 239 -17.47 24.64 -3.37
CA LEU A 239 -18.62 24.24 -2.54
C LEU A 239 -19.49 25.43 -2.14
N ASN A 240 -18.87 26.59 -1.90
CA ASN A 240 -19.59 27.83 -1.58
C ASN A 240 -20.50 28.30 -2.72
N LYS A 241 -20.18 28.00 -3.99
CA LYS A 241 -21.10 28.28 -5.11
C LYS A 241 -22.42 27.54 -4.97
N ILE A 242 -22.38 26.33 -4.40
CA ILE A 242 -23.56 25.46 -4.20
C ILE A 242 -24.30 25.87 -2.92
N THR A 243 -23.58 25.96 -1.78
CA THR A 243 -24.20 26.19 -0.46
C THR A 243 -24.74 27.60 -0.29
N SER A 244 -24.21 28.59 -1.03
CA SER A 244 -24.72 29.96 -1.01
C SER A 244 -25.97 30.15 -1.88
N ASN A 245 -26.37 29.15 -2.67
CA ASN A 245 -27.57 29.26 -3.49
C ASN A 245 -28.83 29.32 -2.58
N PRO A 246 -29.69 30.35 -2.71
CA PRO A 246 -30.90 30.48 -1.89
C PRO A 246 -31.86 29.29 -2.00
N ALA A 247 -31.85 28.56 -3.12
CA ALA A 247 -32.67 27.37 -3.34
C ALA A 247 -32.11 26.11 -2.66
N MET A 248 -30.88 26.14 -2.14
CA MET A 248 -30.25 25.05 -1.37
C MET A 248 -30.53 25.10 0.13
N LYS A 249 -31.47 25.93 0.59
CA LYS A 249 -31.83 26.02 2.00
C LYS A 249 -32.43 24.69 2.49
N ILE A 250 -31.76 24.09 3.47
CA ILE A 250 -32.24 22.92 4.19
C ILE A 250 -33.16 23.39 5.32
N ASN A 251 -34.42 22.98 5.31
CA ASN A 251 -35.34 23.25 6.41
C ASN A 251 -34.96 22.44 7.66
N GLN A 252 -35.54 22.79 8.81
CA GLN A 252 -35.19 22.14 10.08
C GLN A 252 -35.50 20.64 10.09
N ALA A 253 -36.63 20.21 9.52
CA ALA A 253 -37.02 18.80 9.54
C ALA A 253 -36.08 17.93 8.70
N ASP A 254 -35.72 18.37 7.50
CA ASP A 254 -34.74 17.69 6.65
C ASP A 254 -33.35 17.71 7.33
N ARG A 255 -32.95 18.83 7.94
CA ARG A 255 -31.70 18.94 8.71
C ARG A 255 -31.63 17.90 9.83
N ASP A 256 -32.67 17.83 10.66
CA ASP A 256 -32.74 16.88 11.77
C ASP A 256 -32.71 15.43 11.26
N ALA A 257 -33.41 15.15 10.16
CA ALA A 257 -33.41 13.82 9.53
C ALA A 257 -32.01 13.43 9.02
N LEU A 258 -31.29 14.35 8.37
CA LEU A 258 -29.93 14.12 7.88
C LEU A 258 -28.93 13.91 9.02
N VAL A 259 -28.98 14.76 10.04
CA VAL A 259 -28.14 14.63 11.25
C VAL A 259 -28.41 13.29 11.94
N ASN A 260 -29.67 12.91 12.12
CA ASN A 260 -30.02 11.63 12.73
C ASN A 260 -29.59 10.43 11.88
N ALA A 261 -29.72 10.51 10.56
CA ALA A 261 -29.25 9.47 9.65
C ALA A 261 -27.75 9.24 9.78
N TRP A 262 -26.94 10.31 9.83
CA TRP A 262 -25.50 10.21 10.11
C TRP A 262 -25.22 9.69 11.52
N LYS A 263 -25.98 10.10 12.53
CA LYS A 263 -25.81 9.57 13.91
C LYS A 263 -26.01 8.05 13.97
N HIS A 264 -26.86 7.49 13.12
CA HIS A 264 -27.11 6.05 13.03
C HIS A 264 -26.08 5.29 12.18
N VAL A 265 -25.15 5.97 11.51
CA VAL A 265 -24.03 5.29 10.86
C VAL A 265 -23.14 4.68 11.94
N ASP A 266 -22.97 3.36 11.88
CA ASP A 266 -21.92 2.65 12.58
C ASP A 266 -20.66 2.61 11.72
N ALA A 267 -19.58 3.21 12.20
CA ALA A 267 -18.34 3.34 11.44
C ALA A 267 -17.63 2.00 11.22
N GLN A 268 -17.78 1.05 12.14
CA GLN A 268 -17.18 -0.28 12.01
C GLN A 268 -17.89 -1.06 10.91
N ASP A 269 -19.22 -1.08 10.93
CA ASP A 269 -20.02 -1.76 9.91
C ASP A 269 -19.80 -1.15 8.53
N MET A 270 -19.69 0.18 8.44
CA MET A 270 -19.41 0.86 7.18
C MET A 270 -18.00 0.56 6.67
N ALA A 271 -16.98 0.60 7.53
CA ALA A 271 -15.63 0.17 7.16
C ALA A 271 -15.61 -1.28 6.66
N ASN A 272 -16.28 -2.19 7.37
CA ASN A 272 -16.41 -3.59 6.97
C ASN A 272 -17.09 -3.73 5.59
N LYS A 273 -18.14 -2.95 5.32
CA LYS A 273 -18.80 -2.94 3.99
C LYS A 273 -17.83 -2.49 2.90
N LEU A 274 -17.06 -1.43 3.12
CA LEU A 274 -16.07 -0.94 2.16
C LEU A 274 -14.97 -1.96 1.89
N GLU A 275 -14.40 -2.57 2.95
CA GLU A 275 -13.39 -3.62 2.82
C GLU A 275 -13.90 -4.85 2.06
N ASN A 276 -15.19 -5.18 2.23
CA ASN A 276 -15.84 -6.28 1.52
C ASN A 276 -16.15 -5.94 0.05
N MET A 277 -16.28 -4.66 -0.32
CA MET A 277 -16.45 -4.24 -1.72
C MET A 277 -15.18 -4.42 -2.54
N SER A 278 -14.02 -4.13 -1.95
CA SER A 278 -12.72 -4.35 -2.56
C SER A 278 -11.62 -4.43 -1.51
N ARG A 279 -10.65 -5.32 -1.77
CA ARG A 279 -9.44 -5.43 -0.96
C ARG A 279 -8.67 -4.11 -0.90
N ALA A 280 -8.81 -3.26 -1.92
CA ALA A 280 -8.12 -1.98 -1.97
C ALA A 280 -8.64 -0.95 -0.94
N PHE A 281 -9.80 -1.17 -0.32
CA PHE A 281 -10.25 -0.37 0.83
C PHE A 281 -9.63 -0.80 2.16
N LYS A 282 -8.88 -1.90 2.23
CA LYS A 282 -8.20 -2.36 3.46
C LYS A 282 -7.01 -1.46 3.80
N VAL A 283 -7.30 -0.25 4.25
CA VAL A 283 -6.32 0.76 4.65
C VAL A 283 -6.15 0.78 6.16
N ALA A 284 -5.07 1.38 6.67
CA ALA A 284 -4.92 1.56 8.10
C ALA A 284 -5.98 2.54 8.63
N ASP A 285 -6.52 2.25 9.82
CA ASP A 285 -7.46 3.10 10.54
C ASP A 285 -8.71 3.50 9.73
N LEU A 286 -9.17 2.65 8.79
CA LEU A 286 -10.36 2.94 7.97
C LEU A 286 -11.57 3.30 8.83
N VAL A 287 -11.80 2.57 9.92
CA VAL A 287 -12.89 2.85 10.88
C VAL A 287 -12.80 4.27 11.43
N MET A 288 -11.60 4.74 11.80
CA MET A 288 -11.41 6.11 12.27
C MET A 288 -11.64 7.13 11.16
N LYS A 289 -11.25 6.83 9.92
CA LYS A 289 -11.51 7.71 8.77
C LYS A 289 -13.00 7.85 8.50
N VAL A 290 -13.74 6.74 8.56
CA VAL A 290 -15.20 6.73 8.45
C VAL A 290 -15.85 7.51 9.58
N GLU A 291 -15.42 7.30 10.83
CA GLU A 291 -15.96 8.04 11.99
C GLU A 291 -15.76 9.55 11.83
N LYS A 292 -14.58 9.99 11.40
CA LYS A 292 -14.33 11.41 11.16
C LYS A 292 -15.17 11.99 10.02
N ILE A 293 -15.39 11.25 8.93
CA ILE A 293 -16.32 11.67 7.87
C ILE A 293 -17.72 11.84 8.45
N ARG A 294 -18.19 10.88 9.26
CA ARG A 294 -19.49 10.92 9.92
C ARG A 294 -19.62 12.13 10.84
N GLU A 295 -18.68 12.33 11.77
CA GLU A 295 -18.67 13.46 12.72
C GLU A 295 -18.70 14.81 11.99
N LYS A 296 -17.87 14.96 10.96
CA LYS A 296 -17.74 16.23 10.22
C LYS A 296 -18.90 16.45 9.24
N SER A 297 -19.52 15.39 8.76
CA SER A 297 -20.76 15.46 7.98
C SER A 297 -21.96 15.84 8.86
N ILE A 298 -21.99 15.42 10.14
CA ILE A 298 -22.97 15.91 11.11
C ILE A 298 -22.82 17.43 11.28
N VAL A 299 -21.60 17.94 11.44
CA VAL A 299 -21.34 19.39 11.50
C VAL A 299 -21.83 20.11 10.25
N GLY A 300 -21.52 19.58 9.06
CA GLY A 300 -21.96 20.14 7.79
C GLY A 300 -23.49 20.17 7.64
N CYS A 301 -24.18 19.09 8.01
CA CYS A 301 -25.64 19.05 7.98
C CYS A 301 -26.26 20.02 9.01
N ASP A 302 -25.74 20.05 10.24
CA ASP A 302 -26.31 20.82 11.35
C ASP A 302 -26.07 22.33 11.20
N THR A 303 -24.88 22.72 10.78
CA THR A 303 -24.44 24.12 10.76
C THR A 303 -24.37 24.73 9.36
N GLY A 304 -24.27 23.90 8.32
CA GLY A 304 -23.93 24.31 6.96
C GLY A 304 -22.43 24.50 6.71
N ASP A 305 -21.58 24.35 7.75
CA ASP A 305 -20.13 24.45 7.62
C ASP A 305 -19.51 23.09 7.25
N TRP A 306 -19.14 22.97 5.99
CA TRP A 306 -18.47 21.79 5.44
C TRP A 306 -16.94 21.89 5.47
N GLY A 307 -16.38 23.02 5.91
CA GLY A 307 -14.94 23.24 6.03
C GLY A 307 -14.22 22.14 6.81
N PRO A 308 -14.70 21.74 7.99
CA PRO A 308 -14.09 20.65 8.77
C PRO A 308 -13.97 19.34 7.99
N LEU A 309 -14.95 19.01 7.14
CA LEU A 309 -14.96 17.79 6.33
C LEU A 309 -13.89 17.86 5.25
N ILE A 310 -13.83 18.95 4.47
CA ILE A 310 -12.83 19.12 3.41
C ILE A 310 -11.41 19.15 3.98
N LEU A 311 -11.21 19.81 5.14
CA LEU A 311 -9.92 19.79 5.85
C LEU A 311 -9.48 18.37 6.26
N GLU A 312 -10.41 17.48 6.60
CA GLU A 312 -10.05 16.10 6.93
C GLU A 312 -9.44 15.39 5.72
N VAL A 313 -10.05 15.57 4.54
CA VAL A 313 -9.60 14.96 3.28
C VAL A 313 -8.18 15.44 2.96
N GLU A 314 -7.93 16.75 3.05
CA GLU A 314 -6.58 17.30 2.85
C GLU A 314 -5.59 16.79 3.90
N SER A 315 -6.01 16.65 5.17
CA SER A 315 -5.14 16.14 6.24
C SER A 315 -4.65 14.72 5.98
N TRP A 316 -5.45 13.87 5.33
CA TRP A 316 -5.06 12.51 4.97
C TRP A 316 -3.98 12.49 3.90
N VAL A 317 -4.09 13.38 2.92
CA VAL A 317 -3.03 13.59 1.92
C VAL A 317 -1.74 14.07 2.59
N LEU A 318 -1.84 15.06 3.49
CA LEU A 318 -0.68 15.57 4.23
C LEU A 318 -0.03 14.51 5.13
N SER A 319 -0.82 13.51 5.59
CA SER A 319 -0.31 12.36 6.32
C SER A 319 0.37 11.30 5.44
N GLY A 320 0.43 11.51 4.13
CA GLY A 320 1.14 10.66 3.15
C GLY A 320 0.26 9.65 2.42
N ILE A 321 -1.07 9.72 2.55
CA ILE A 321 -1.97 8.81 1.83
C ILE A 321 -2.11 9.28 0.38
N ALA A 322 -2.05 8.33 -0.56
CA ALA A 322 -2.22 8.62 -1.99
C ALA A 322 -3.58 9.31 -2.28
N TYR A 323 -3.56 10.31 -3.18
CA TYR A 323 -4.75 11.10 -3.54
C TYR A 323 -5.92 10.26 -4.06
N SER A 324 -5.65 9.22 -4.87
CA SER A 324 -6.64 8.27 -5.38
C SER A 324 -7.33 7.51 -4.25
N VAL A 325 -6.55 7.02 -3.29
CA VAL A 325 -7.04 6.31 -2.10
C VAL A 325 -7.87 7.24 -1.21
N VAL A 326 -7.40 8.47 -0.95
CA VAL A 326 -8.14 9.48 -0.19
C VAL A 326 -9.50 9.79 -0.83
N LEU A 327 -9.51 10.09 -2.13
CA LEU A 327 -10.74 10.38 -2.87
C LEU A 327 -11.70 9.19 -2.82
N SER A 328 -11.19 7.98 -2.98
CA SER A 328 -11.98 6.75 -2.92
C SER A 328 -12.60 6.51 -1.54
N ILE A 329 -11.83 6.60 -0.46
CA ILE A 329 -12.37 6.42 0.91
C ILE A 329 -13.44 7.47 1.18
N PHE A 330 -13.15 8.73 0.85
CA PHE A 330 -14.07 9.84 1.05
C PHE A 330 -15.38 9.64 0.29
N SER A 331 -15.29 9.44 -1.03
CA SER A 331 -16.45 9.30 -1.91
C SER A 331 -17.25 8.05 -1.60
N ALA A 332 -16.57 6.92 -1.32
CA ALA A 332 -17.24 5.66 -1.05
C ALA A 332 -17.95 5.67 0.31
N THR A 333 -17.38 6.33 1.32
CA THR A 333 -18.04 6.52 2.62
C THR A 333 -19.33 7.31 2.45
N LEU A 334 -19.27 8.47 1.77
CA LEU A 334 -20.43 9.31 1.51
C LEU A 334 -21.51 8.59 0.69
N GLY A 335 -21.11 7.94 -0.41
CA GLY A 335 -22.04 7.19 -1.26
C GLY A 335 -22.70 6.04 -0.53
N THR A 336 -21.92 5.24 0.22
CA THR A 336 -22.45 4.11 1.01
C THR A 336 -23.38 4.57 2.12
N ALA A 337 -23.07 5.69 2.78
CA ALA A 337 -23.92 6.28 3.80
C ALA A 337 -25.29 6.67 3.21
N LEU A 338 -25.31 7.43 2.11
CA LEU A 338 -26.55 7.85 1.46
C LEU A 338 -27.39 6.66 0.97
N LEU A 339 -26.74 5.62 0.42
CA LEU A 339 -27.44 4.41 0.01
C LEU A 339 -28.09 3.68 1.20
N SER A 340 -27.49 3.78 2.38
CA SER A 340 -27.97 3.15 3.62
C SER A 340 -29.01 3.97 4.39
N PHE A 341 -29.16 5.26 4.07
CA PHE A 341 -30.09 6.15 4.75
C PHE A 341 -31.56 5.82 4.45
N GLY A 342 -32.37 5.76 5.51
CA GLY A 342 -33.84 5.67 5.44
C GLY A 342 -34.50 7.05 5.47
N LEU A 343 -34.11 7.93 4.55
CA LEU A 343 -34.55 9.33 4.52
C LEU A 343 -35.85 9.54 3.73
N PRO A 344 -36.63 10.60 4.05
CA PRO A 344 -37.65 11.12 3.14
C PRO A 344 -37.06 11.53 1.78
N VAL A 345 -37.88 11.48 0.73
CA VAL A 345 -37.48 11.78 -0.66
C VAL A 345 -36.79 13.15 -0.80
N THR A 346 -37.34 14.18 -0.14
CA THR A 346 -36.77 15.54 -0.15
C THR A 346 -35.35 15.58 0.42
N ALA A 347 -35.14 14.93 1.57
CA ALA A 347 -33.83 14.83 2.21
C ALA A 347 -32.83 13.98 1.41
N VAL A 348 -33.28 12.94 0.70
CA VAL A 348 -32.43 12.18 -0.24
C VAL A 348 -31.93 13.07 -1.37
N GLY A 349 -32.81 13.89 -1.97
CA GLY A 349 -32.43 14.85 -3.01
C GLY A 349 -31.41 15.87 -2.51
N ILE A 350 -31.68 16.52 -1.37
CA ILE A 350 -30.79 17.50 -0.76
C ILE A 350 -29.42 16.89 -0.47
N MET A 351 -29.37 15.73 0.20
CA MET A 351 -28.11 15.08 0.52
C MET A 351 -27.36 14.60 -0.72
N GLY A 352 -28.08 14.14 -1.75
CA GLY A 352 -27.49 13.78 -3.03
C GLY A 352 -26.78 14.96 -3.71
N ILE A 353 -27.38 16.15 -3.69
CA ILE A 353 -26.75 17.38 -4.21
C ILE A 353 -25.51 17.73 -3.38
N ILE A 354 -25.61 17.68 -2.06
CA ILE A 354 -24.48 17.99 -1.15
C ILE A 354 -23.32 17.01 -1.38
N ILE A 355 -23.58 15.71 -1.44
CA ILE A 355 -22.55 14.68 -1.66
C ILE A 355 -21.88 14.87 -3.03
N ALA A 356 -22.66 15.09 -4.09
CA ALA A 356 -22.11 15.41 -5.39
C ALA A 356 -21.27 16.69 -5.34
N GLY A 357 -21.70 17.70 -4.58
CA GLY A 357 -20.99 18.96 -4.40
C GLY A 357 -19.67 18.81 -3.68
N VAL A 358 -19.60 18.09 -2.55
CA VAL A 358 -18.35 17.91 -1.79
C VAL A 358 -17.36 17.01 -2.51
N ILE A 359 -17.83 15.96 -3.20
CA ILE A 359 -16.97 15.09 -4.03
C ILE A 359 -16.48 15.85 -5.26
N GLY A 360 -17.39 16.53 -5.97
CA GLY A 360 -17.06 17.32 -7.14
C GLY A 360 -16.05 18.42 -6.81
N ALA A 361 -16.25 19.15 -5.72
CA ALA A 361 -15.38 20.25 -5.29
C ALA A 361 -13.91 19.84 -5.10
N VAL A 362 -13.64 18.64 -4.56
CA VAL A 362 -12.27 18.14 -4.38
C VAL A 362 -11.66 17.59 -5.69
N ILE A 363 -12.46 17.38 -6.73
CA ILE A 363 -12.02 16.91 -8.05
C ILE A 363 -11.81 18.08 -9.01
N ASP A 364 -12.86 18.88 -9.27
CA ASP A 364 -12.91 19.88 -10.33
C ASP A 364 -14.00 20.94 -10.03
N ASP A 365 -13.74 22.22 -10.31
CA ASP A 365 -14.72 23.28 -10.03
C ASP A 365 -15.92 23.26 -10.97
N LYS A 366 -15.80 22.66 -12.16
CA LYS A 366 -16.88 22.51 -13.14
C LYS A 366 -18.14 21.91 -12.53
N PHE A 367 -17.99 20.95 -11.61
CA PHE A 367 -19.12 20.25 -10.99
C PHE A 367 -19.94 21.17 -10.10
N ALA A 368 -19.32 22.16 -9.46
CA ALA A 368 -20.07 23.14 -8.68
C ALA A 368 -20.91 24.05 -9.57
N ASP A 369 -20.39 24.43 -10.74
CA ASP A 369 -21.14 25.23 -11.71
C ASP A 369 -22.30 24.42 -12.31
N GLU A 370 -22.07 23.16 -12.67
CA GLU A 370 -23.13 22.29 -13.21
C GLU A 370 -24.22 21.99 -12.18
N ILE A 371 -23.86 21.69 -10.92
CA ILE A 371 -24.83 21.52 -9.83
C ILE A 371 -25.68 22.79 -9.67
N ASN A 372 -25.04 23.95 -9.63
CA ASN A 372 -25.72 25.22 -9.37
C ASN A 372 -26.62 25.67 -10.52
N ASN A 373 -26.23 25.37 -11.76
CA ASN A 373 -26.93 25.86 -12.96
C ASN A 373 -27.94 24.86 -13.53
N GLU A 374 -27.71 23.55 -13.35
CA GLU A 374 -28.48 22.52 -14.04
C GLU A 374 -29.35 21.66 -13.12
N ILE A 375 -28.94 21.52 -11.86
CA ILE A 375 -29.61 20.63 -10.89
C ILE A 375 -30.45 21.44 -9.91
N ILE A 376 -29.87 22.48 -9.31
CA ILE A 376 -30.58 23.34 -8.38
C ILE A 376 -31.51 24.24 -9.19
N PRO A 377 -32.82 24.29 -8.89
CA PRO A 377 -33.73 25.19 -9.59
C PRO A 377 -33.28 26.64 -9.45
N SER A 378 -33.25 27.38 -10.56
CA SER A 378 -32.99 28.82 -10.53
C SER A 378 -33.98 29.51 -9.59
N ALA A 379 -33.49 30.23 -8.58
CA ALA A 379 -34.31 31.12 -7.78
C ALA A 379 -34.74 32.29 -8.68
N HIS A 380 -35.93 32.18 -9.29
CA HIS A 380 -36.58 33.28 -10.01
C HIS A 380 -37.40 34.16 -9.07
#